data_AF-A0AAJ8LXJ8-F1
#
_entry.id   AF-A0AAJ8LXJ8-F1
#
_cell.length_a   1.000
_cell.length_b   1.000
_cell.length_c   1.000
_cell.angle_alpha   90.00
_cell.angle_beta   90.00
_cell.angle_gamma   90.00
#
_symmetry.space_group_name_H-M   'P 1'
#
loop_
_entity.id
_entity.type
_entity.pdbx_description
1 polymer ?
#
loop_
_entity_poly.entity_id
_entity_poly.type
_entity_poly.pdbx_seq_one_letter_code
_entity_poly.pdbx_strand_id
1 'polypeptide(L)'
;MIVPYLRAFYRLAYKFIIFILGPRKPTLPLERVLPQASCSASITLSTHSKSGPIDATFIRLSLPKALYPFLAVWVTANVLLTRQQYYLHDTPSIVQCTSSPWEDWPPDSCGISGTLCEQDLNRLEGSSLRCMGCSDIQLGNPRWIGGQKINHQPVIVGGGDKDRTYRADSWLCPSAIHSGLISSQMGGCVTFHALPFPSLFSPFVNSSANKLTSQGFTPSFPGAFRLLKEDASGCLDLHWIMTAFNSTCLAITTLFLRPPPALLFSLLFFLGFFQISLFSNPPSYPPDWEQLLSRFLPSSLIAYWIYKQSFCITLPAFRKLPFEVTILQGASYWLGVESSTMFANFPITRLGYDPLDPAGIIALICVIIIVIGVVGIQWWEFRRLALVQYYLIRYLPLIPIFIVLSFIPDYSLRPHHYMLALLAIPLLSLPNRVSLCLQAFMLGLYLDGVCRWGYASILESNESLLGDADSGSWVPEFWQNSSTSTMLYWSGIGNDLKSANVSEYSILLNDIQVSGNYTQTYINISSLDIDLHKDNYFRIAYMANGSSLDFSNPITRWKNGTWNWVEAGFSSDNGTIS
;
A
#
# COMPACT_ATOMS: atom_id res chain seq x y z
N MET A 1 -14.83 21.31 -59.17
CA MET A 1 -13.72 20.45 -58.70
C MET A 1 -13.81 20.00 -57.24
N ILE A 2 -14.57 20.66 -56.35
CA ILE A 2 -14.59 20.36 -54.90
C ILE A 2 -15.42 19.10 -54.52
N VAL A 3 -16.48 18.80 -55.28
CA VAL A 3 -17.42 17.68 -55.03
C VAL A 3 -16.78 16.27 -55.05
N PRO A 4 -15.89 15.90 -55.99
CA PRO A 4 -15.26 14.57 -55.98
C PRO A 4 -14.28 14.36 -54.80
N TYR A 5 -13.55 15.40 -54.38
CA TYR A 5 -12.66 15.32 -53.21
C TYR A 5 -13.45 15.17 -51.91
N LEU A 6 -14.57 15.90 -51.74
CA LEU A 6 -15.47 15.72 -50.59
C LEU A 6 -16.08 14.31 -50.54
N ARG A 7 -16.47 13.73 -51.68
CA ARG A 7 -16.98 12.35 -51.74
C ARG A 7 -15.90 11.32 -51.42
N ALA A 8 -14.67 11.53 -51.90
CA ALA A 8 -13.54 10.66 -51.58
C ALA A 8 -13.22 10.72 -50.07
N PHE A 9 -13.16 11.92 -49.50
CA PHE A 9 -12.97 12.13 -48.07
C PHE A 9 -14.07 11.48 -47.24
N TYR A 10 -15.35 11.69 -47.57
CA TYR A 10 -16.48 11.07 -46.87
C TYR A 10 -16.43 9.54 -46.92
N ARG A 11 -16.09 8.94 -48.07
CA ARG A 11 -15.92 7.49 -48.19
C ARG A 11 -14.74 6.98 -47.37
N LEU A 12 -13.63 7.72 -47.32
CA LEU A 12 -12.46 7.36 -46.52
C LEU A 12 -12.78 7.43 -45.03
N ALA A 13 -13.42 8.52 -44.58
CA ALA A 13 -13.90 8.71 -43.22
C ALA A 13 -14.91 7.61 -42.83
N TYR A 14 -15.86 7.29 -43.71
CA TYR A 14 -16.84 6.23 -43.47
C TYR A 14 -16.20 4.84 -43.34
N LYS A 15 -15.24 4.51 -44.22
CA LYS A 15 -14.46 3.27 -44.12
C LYS A 15 -13.63 3.23 -42.83
N PHE A 16 -13.04 4.34 -42.44
CA PHE A 16 -12.28 4.47 -41.19
C PHE A 16 -13.17 4.33 -39.95
N ILE A 17 -14.37 4.91 -39.98
CA ILE A 17 -15.38 4.77 -38.92
C ILE A 17 -15.84 3.32 -38.79
N ILE A 18 -16.14 2.63 -39.91
CA ILE A 18 -16.49 1.21 -39.89
C ILE A 18 -15.32 0.37 -39.40
N PHE A 19 -14.10 0.69 -39.82
CA PHE A 19 -12.91 0.03 -39.32
C PHE A 19 -12.85 0.18 -37.80
N ILE A 20 -12.93 1.38 -37.24
CA ILE A 20 -12.81 1.59 -35.79
C ILE A 20 -13.98 0.99 -35.00
N LEU A 21 -15.22 1.25 -35.41
CA LEU A 21 -16.41 0.95 -34.61
C LEU A 21 -17.01 -0.43 -34.89
N GLY A 22 -16.61 -1.07 -35.98
CA GLY A 22 -17.19 -2.33 -36.43
C GLY A 22 -18.55 -2.17 -37.11
N PRO A 23 -19.24 -3.29 -37.37
CA PRO A 23 -20.57 -3.29 -37.99
C PRO A 23 -21.61 -2.50 -37.18
N ARG A 24 -22.65 -1.97 -37.83
CA ARG A 24 -23.68 -1.13 -37.17
C ARG A 24 -24.66 -1.88 -36.26
N LYS A 25 -24.77 -3.20 -36.38
CA LYS A 25 -25.71 -4.01 -35.59
C LYS A 25 -24.96 -5.13 -34.88
N PRO A 26 -25.22 -5.35 -33.58
CA PRO A 26 -24.72 -6.53 -32.88
C PRO A 26 -25.15 -7.79 -33.63
N THR A 27 -24.20 -8.68 -33.91
CA THR A 27 -24.54 -10.04 -34.30
C THR A 27 -25.06 -10.76 -33.06
N LEU A 28 -26.38 -10.79 -32.90
CA LEU A 28 -27.08 -11.62 -31.92
C LEU A 28 -27.61 -12.88 -32.63
N PRO A 29 -27.43 -14.08 -32.06
CA PRO A 29 -26.78 -14.38 -30.79
C PRO A 29 -25.26 -14.16 -30.88
N LEU A 30 -24.59 -13.92 -29.75
CA LEU A 30 -23.17 -14.27 -29.62
C LEU A 30 -23.08 -15.80 -29.81
N GLU A 31 -23.15 -16.27 -31.05
CA GLU A 31 -23.01 -17.68 -31.38
C GLU A 31 -21.53 -18.01 -31.16
N ARG A 32 -21.32 -18.54 -29.95
CA ARG A 32 -20.06 -18.69 -29.25
C ARG A 32 -19.07 -19.46 -30.11
N VAL A 33 -17.98 -18.82 -30.53
CA VAL A 33 -16.71 -19.54 -30.63
C VAL A 33 -16.33 -19.87 -29.19
N LEU A 34 -16.80 -21.02 -28.70
CA LEU A 34 -16.40 -21.52 -27.39
C LEU A 34 -14.87 -21.68 -27.41
N PRO A 35 -14.16 -21.22 -26.38
CA PRO A 35 -12.74 -21.47 -26.26
C PRO A 35 -12.47 -22.98 -26.34
N GLN A 36 -11.55 -23.38 -27.21
CA GLN A 36 -11.03 -24.75 -27.27
C GLN A 36 -9.84 -24.89 -26.36
N ALA A 37 -9.56 -26.09 -25.82
CA ALA A 37 -8.42 -26.32 -24.94
C ALA A 37 -7.10 -25.87 -25.59
N SER A 38 -6.33 -25.06 -24.86
CA SER A 38 -5.03 -24.54 -25.30
C SER A 38 -3.87 -25.51 -25.08
N CYS A 39 -4.04 -26.47 -24.16
CA CYS A 39 -2.97 -27.39 -23.75
C CYS A 39 -3.38 -28.86 -23.97
N SER A 40 -2.43 -29.66 -24.45
CA SER A 40 -2.56 -31.11 -24.54
C SER A 40 -1.46 -31.79 -23.74
N ALA A 41 -1.79 -32.94 -23.14
CA ALA A 41 -0.84 -33.79 -22.44
C ALA A 41 -0.68 -35.09 -23.22
N SER A 42 0.56 -35.56 -23.37
CA SER A 42 0.89 -36.88 -23.91
C SER A 42 1.51 -37.75 -22.82
N ILE A 43 0.93 -38.92 -22.59
CA ILE A 43 1.51 -39.95 -21.73
C ILE A 43 2.01 -41.06 -22.65
N THR A 44 3.30 -41.36 -22.57
CA THR A 44 3.92 -42.45 -23.32
C THR A 44 4.34 -43.53 -22.33
N LEU A 45 3.72 -44.71 -22.45
CA LEU A 45 4.06 -45.90 -21.67
C LEU A 45 4.45 -47.01 -22.64
N SER A 46 5.75 -47.33 -22.68
CA SER A 46 6.32 -48.30 -23.62
C SER A 46 5.98 -47.95 -25.09
N THR A 47 5.27 -48.82 -25.82
CA THR A 47 4.86 -48.61 -27.22
C THR A 47 3.55 -47.83 -27.39
N HIS A 48 2.85 -47.50 -26.30
CA HIS A 48 1.57 -46.79 -26.36
C HIS A 48 1.72 -45.33 -25.95
N SER A 49 1.42 -44.43 -26.89
CA SER A 49 1.29 -43.00 -26.64
C SER A 49 -0.18 -42.61 -26.69
N LYS A 50 -0.66 -41.93 -25.64
CA LYS A 50 -2.00 -41.35 -25.60
C LYS A 50 -1.85 -39.84 -25.40
N SER A 51 -2.27 -39.08 -26.40
CA SER A 51 -2.33 -37.61 -26.35
C SER A 51 -3.79 -37.14 -26.27
N GLY A 52 -4.02 -36.05 -25.54
CA GLY A 52 -5.34 -35.45 -25.45
C GLY A 52 -5.32 -34.13 -24.69
N PRO A 53 -6.40 -33.33 -24.76
CA PRO A 53 -6.49 -32.07 -24.01
C PRO A 53 -6.41 -32.35 -22.51
N ILE A 54 -5.61 -31.55 -21.79
CA ILE A 54 -5.36 -31.77 -20.36
C ILE A 54 -6.66 -31.70 -19.54
N ASP A 55 -7.58 -30.83 -19.95
CA ASP A 55 -8.92 -30.68 -19.36
C ASP A 55 -9.75 -31.97 -19.38
N ALA A 56 -9.56 -32.84 -20.39
CA ALA A 56 -10.29 -34.10 -20.44
C ALA A 56 -9.92 -35.04 -19.29
N THR A 57 -8.67 -34.96 -18.81
CA THR A 57 -8.22 -35.73 -17.64
C THR A 57 -8.91 -35.23 -16.37
N PHE A 58 -8.93 -33.92 -16.14
CA PHE A 58 -9.60 -33.32 -14.98
C PHE A 58 -11.11 -33.55 -14.99
N ILE A 59 -11.75 -33.47 -16.16
CA ILE A 59 -13.18 -33.80 -16.31
C ILE A 59 -13.45 -35.26 -15.92
N ARG A 60 -12.58 -36.20 -16.31
CA ARG A 60 -12.72 -37.63 -15.94
C ARG A 60 -12.53 -37.87 -14.45
N LEU A 61 -11.59 -37.16 -13.81
CA LEU A 61 -11.31 -37.26 -12.38
C LEU A 61 -12.28 -36.45 -11.50
N SER A 62 -13.22 -35.71 -12.11
CA SER A 62 -14.08 -34.80 -11.37
C SER A 62 -15.10 -35.50 -10.46
N LEU A 63 -15.30 -34.92 -9.27
CA LEU A 63 -16.17 -35.41 -8.20
C LEU A 63 -17.20 -34.34 -7.79
N PRO A 64 -18.16 -33.96 -8.65
CA PRO A 64 -19.08 -32.86 -8.38
C PRO A 64 -19.97 -33.09 -7.15
N LYS A 65 -20.23 -34.35 -6.77
CA LYS A 65 -20.99 -34.69 -5.55
C LYS A 65 -20.24 -34.30 -4.26
N ALA A 66 -18.92 -34.19 -4.30
CA ALA A 66 -18.10 -33.80 -3.15
C ALA A 66 -18.04 -32.28 -2.94
N LEU A 67 -18.63 -31.47 -3.84
CA LEU A 67 -18.54 -30.01 -3.80
C LEU A 67 -19.04 -29.43 -2.47
N TYR A 68 -20.30 -29.68 -2.09
CA TYR A 68 -20.86 -29.08 -0.87
C TYR A 68 -20.22 -29.61 0.43
N PRO A 69 -19.93 -30.92 0.59
CA PRO A 69 -19.13 -31.39 1.72
C PRO A 69 -17.76 -30.73 1.81
N PHE A 70 -17.05 -30.58 0.68
CA PHE A 70 -15.77 -29.90 0.63
C PHE A 70 -15.88 -28.43 1.04
N LEU A 71 -16.88 -27.71 0.54
CA LEU A 71 -17.13 -26.31 0.91
C LEU A 71 -17.41 -26.17 2.41
N ALA A 72 -18.18 -27.08 3.01
CA ALA A 72 -18.44 -27.06 4.45
C ALA A 72 -17.16 -27.24 5.28
N VAL A 73 -16.30 -28.18 4.88
CA VAL A 73 -14.98 -28.38 5.51
C VAL A 73 -14.09 -27.16 5.32
N TRP A 74 -14.05 -26.59 4.12
CA TRP A 74 -13.23 -25.43 3.81
C TRP A 74 -13.64 -24.18 4.60
N VAL A 75 -14.95 -23.91 4.71
CA VAL A 75 -15.48 -22.81 5.54
C VAL A 75 -15.17 -23.06 7.01
N THR A 76 -15.37 -24.29 7.51
CA THR A 76 -15.05 -24.63 8.91
C THR A 76 -13.57 -24.41 9.22
N ALA A 77 -12.68 -24.84 8.32
CA ALA A 77 -11.25 -24.62 8.46
C ALA A 77 -10.88 -23.13 8.49
N ASN A 78 -11.48 -22.31 7.62
CA ASN A 78 -11.29 -20.85 7.67
C ASN A 78 -11.72 -20.27 9.01
N VAL A 79 -12.88 -20.66 9.54
CA VAL A 79 -13.36 -20.19 10.86
C VAL A 79 -12.38 -20.57 11.97
N LEU A 80 -11.87 -21.80 11.98
CA LEU A 80 -10.90 -22.27 12.97
C LEU A 80 -9.56 -21.53 12.86
N LEU A 81 -9.09 -21.24 11.64
CA LEU A 81 -7.84 -20.52 11.42
C LEU A 81 -7.98 -19.02 11.75
N THR A 82 -9.13 -18.40 11.49
CA THR A 82 -9.43 -17.04 11.98
C THR A 82 -9.44 -16.99 13.50
N ARG A 83 -10.05 -18.00 14.15
CA ARG A 83 -9.97 -18.15 15.61
C ARG A 83 -8.54 -18.29 16.10
N GLN A 84 -7.71 -19.07 15.42
CA GLN A 84 -6.30 -19.22 15.75
C GLN A 84 -5.51 -17.91 15.59
N GLN A 85 -5.85 -17.09 14.59
CA GLN A 85 -5.18 -15.82 14.33
C GLN A 85 -5.49 -14.78 15.40
N TYR A 86 -6.73 -14.66 15.87
CA TYR A 86 -7.19 -13.50 16.65
C TYR A 86 -7.81 -13.80 18.02
N TYR A 87 -8.33 -15.00 18.23
CA TYR A 87 -9.24 -15.29 19.35
C TYR A 87 -8.77 -16.47 20.21
N LEU A 88 -7.48 -16.76 20.21
CA LEU A 88 -6.90 -17.64 21.21
C LEU A 88 -6.72 -16.89 22.53
N HIS A 89 -6.99 -17.58 23.63
CA HIS A 89 -6.68 -17.08 24.96
C HIS A 89 -5.17 -17.19 25.21
N ASP A 90 -4.66 -16.34 26.10
CA ASP A 90 -3.28 -16.37 26.57
C ASP A 90 -2.22 -16.23 25.47
N THR A 91 -2.57 -15.59 24.35
CA THR A 91 -1.61 -15.22 23.30
C THR A 91 -1.20 -13.74 23.42
N PRO A 92 0.07 -13.40 23.08
CA PRO A 92 0.54 -12.02 23.08
C PRO A 92 -0.30 -11.09 22.19
N SER A 93 -0.39 -9.82 22.58
CA SER A 93 -1.16 -8.82 21.82
C SER A 93 -0.50 -8.53 20.48
N ILE A 94 -1.30 -8.50 19.41
CA ILE A 94 -0.82 -8.21 18.06
C ILE A 94 -0.53 -6.71 17.93
N VAL A 95 0.63 -6.38 17.36
CA VAL A 95 1.07 -5.01 17.11
C VAL A 95 1.11 -4.73 15.60
N GLN A 96 0.77 -3.51 15.19
CA GLN A 96 0.83 -3.11 13.79
C GLN A 96 2.27 -2.92 13.31
N CYS A 97 2.50 -3.08 12.00
CA CYS A 97 3.83 -2.95 11.40
C CYS A 97 4.47 -1.57 11.57
N THR A 98 3.66 -0.53 11.73
CA THR A 98 4.10 0.87 11.87
C THR A 98 4.05 1.36 13.32
N SER A 99 3.69 0.52 14.28
CA SER A 99 3.65 0.92 15.69
C SER A 99 5.07 1.11 16.23
N SER A 100 5.30 2.26 16.86
CA SER A 100 6.46 2.54 17.71
C SER A 100 6.00 2.68 19.16
N PRO A 101 6.86 2.42 20.16
CA PRO A 101 6.52 2.70 21.55
C PRO A 101 6.43 4.21 21.80
N TRP A 102 7.07 5.01 20.95
CA TRP A 102 7.04 6.47 20.96
C TRP A 102 6.57 6.95 19.58
N GLU A 103 5.30 7.37 19.46
CA GLU A 103 4.73 7.91 18.21
C GLU A 103 5.11 9.40 18.06
N ASP A 104 6.38 9.65 17.74
CA ASP A 104 6.97 11.00 17.75
C ASP A 104 6.73 11.80 16.46
N TRP A 105 5.51 11.73 15.90
CA TRP A 105 5.21 12.48 14.67
C TRP A 105 3.81 13.11 14.69
N PRO A 106 3.69 14.46 14.66
CA PRO A 106 4.75 15.48 14.52
C PRO A 106 5.86 15.43 15.60
N PRO A 107 7.08 15.92 15.31
CA PRO A 107 8.29 15.67 16.11
C PRO A 107 8.33 16.38 17.48
N ASP A 108 7.27 17.09 17.86
CA ASP A 108 7.07 17.69 19.17
C ASP A 108 5.86 17.12 19.93
N SER A 109 5.21 16.09 19.39
CA SER A 109 4.06 15.40 20.00
C SER A 109 4.35 14.88 21.41
N CYS A 110 5.59 14.47 21.66
CA CYS A 110 6.00 13.94 22.96
C CYS A 110 6.54 14.99 23.94
N GLY A 111 6.45 16.27 23.56
CA GLY A 111 6.71 17.40 24.41
C GLY A 111 8.18 17.60 24.79
N ILE A 112 8.41 18.53 25.71
CA ILE A 112 9.74 18.93 26.14
C ILE A 112 10.48 17.73 26.74
N SER A 113 11.67 17.43 26.24
CA SER A 113 12.50 16.29 26.64
C SER A 113 11.83 14.91 26.46
N GLY A 114 10.73 14.83 25.71
CA GLY A 114 9.98 13.58 25.51
C GLY A 114 9.14 13.13 26.70
N THR A 115 8.92 13.99 27.69
CA THR A 115 8.26 13.59 28.96
C THR A 115 6.82 13.12 28.79
N LEU A 116 6.12 13.54 27.72
CA LEU A 116 4.73 13.11 27.50
C LEU A 116 4.62 11.64 27.08
N CYS A 117 5.69 11.06 26.51
CA CYS A 117 5.71 9.69 25.99
C CYS A 117 6.43 8.70 26.92
N GLU A 118 6.81 9.13 28.13
CA GLU A 118 7.37 8.27 29.17
C GLU A 118 6.41 7.14 29.56
N GLN A 119 5.12 7.46 29.71
CA GLN A 119 4.12 6.48 30.11
C GLN A 119 3.88 5.41 29.04
N ASP A 120 4.07 5.74 27.76
CA ASP A 120 3.92 4.80 26.66
C ASP A 120 5.02 3.73 26.67
N LEU A 121 6.27 4.15 26.93
CA LEU A 121 7.40 3.25 27.14
C LEU A 121 7.19 2.33 28.35
N ASN A 122 6.81 2.92 29.49
CA ASN A 122 6.63 2.17 30.73
C ASN A 122 5.47 1.15 30.66
N ARG A 123 4.41 1.45 29.90
CA ARG A 123 3.26 0.55 29.70
C ARG A 123 3.64 -0.74 28.97
N LEU A 124 4.64 -0.65 28.08
CA LEU A 124 5.08 -1.79 27.28
C LEU A 124 6.16 -2.63 27.99
N GLU A 125 6.76 -2.15 29.07
CA GLU A 125 7.83 -2.87 29.78
C GLU A 125 7.37 -4.28 30.21
N GLY A 126 8.15 -5.29 29.83
CA GLY A 126 7.88 -6.69 30.13
C GLY A 126 6.65 -7.26 29.41
N SER A 127 6.02 -6.50 28.53
CA SER A 127 4.88 -6.99 27.75
C SER A 127 5.34 -7.92 26.63
N SER A 128 4.54 -8.96 26.39
CA SER A 128 4.70 -9.83 25.24
C SER A 128 3.93 -9.28 24.05
N LEU A 129 4.64 -9.07 22.93
CA LEU A 129 4.10 -8.50 21.72
C LEU A 129 4.21 -9.50 20.57
N ARG A 130 3.13 -9.66 19.81
CA ARG A 130 3.10 -10.46 18.59
C ARG A 130 3.22 -9.57 17.37
N CYS A 131 4.24 -9.83 16.57
CA CYS A 131 4.53 -9.13 15.33
C CYS A 131 4.21 -9.99 14.11
N MET A 132 3.62 -9.35 13.11
CA MET A 132 3.35 -9.93 11.79
C MET A 132 4.59 -9.83 10.88
N GLY A 133 4.55 -10.42 9.69
CA GLY A 133 5.61 -10.29 8.69
C GLY A 133 5.67 -8.88 8.07
N CYS A 134 6.44 -7.98 8.69
CA CYS A 134 6.45 -6.54 8.36
C CYS A 134 7.71 -6.08 7.60
N SER A 135 8.29 -6.90 6.71
CA SER A 135 9.53 -6.51 5.99
C SER A 135 9.32 -5.47 4.90
N ASP A 136 8.16 -5.48 4.26
CA ASP A 136 7.87 -4.67 3.06
C ASP A 136 7.08 -3.39 3.38
N ILE A 137 6.93 -3.07 4.66
CA ILE A 137 6.27 -1.83 5.08
C ILE A 137 7.16 -0.63 4.73
N GLN A 138 6.56 0.44 4.21
CA GLN A 138 7.29 1.62 3.80
C GLN A 138 6.69 2.86 4.46
N LEU A 139 7.57 3.77 4.86
CA LEU A 139 7.18 5.09 5.32
C LEU A 139 6.47 5.86 4.20
N GLY A 140 5.29 6.38 4.50
CA GLY A 140 4.42 7.05 3.53
C GLY A 140 4.87 8.46 3.16
N ASN A 141 5.44 9.21 4.11
CA ASN A 141 5.93 10.56 3.92
C ASN A 141 7.34 10.69 4.52
N PRO A 142 8.28 11.41 3.86
CA PRO A 142 9.65 11.49 4.32
C PRO A 142 9.78 12.05 5.74
N ARG A 143 10.70 11.51 6.54
CA ARG A 143 10.97 12.00 7.90
C ARG A 143 12.45 12.29 8.11
N TRP A 144 12.75 13.28 8.95
CA TRP A 144 14.11 13.58 9.37
C TRP A 144 14.50 12.77 10.60
N ILE A 145 15.69 12.18 10.57
CA ILE A 145 16.35 11.53 11.69
C ILE A 145 17.74 12.17 11.81
N GLY A 146 17.89 13.08 12.77
CA GLY A 146 19.02 13.99 12.84
C GLY A 146 19.19 14.77 11.53
N GLY A 147 20.34 14.61 10.87
CA GLY A 147 20.66 15.26 9.60
C GLY A 147 20.31 14.45 8.35
N GLN A 148 19.61 13.31 8.48
CA GLN A 148 19.28 12.43 7.36
C GLN A 148 17.78 12.36 7.13
N LYS A 149 17.35 12.47 5.87
CA LYS A 149 15.95 12.33 5.45
C LYS A 149 15.71 10.89 5.00
N ILE A 150 14.86 10.15 5.71
CA ILE A 150 14.43 8.80 5.34
C ILE A 150 13.12 8.86 4.55
N ASN A 151 12.99 7.99 3.54
CA ASN A 151 11.78 7.84 2.74
C ASN A 151 11.69 6.42 2.14
N HIS A 152 10.47 5.92 1.93
CA HIS A 152 10.19 4.59 1.33
C HIS A 152 10.90 3.41 2.01
N GLN A 153 11.18 3.50 3.31
CA GLN A 153 11.82 2.47 4.11
C GLN A 153 11.21 2.42 5.52
N PRO A 154 11.27 1.29 6.25
CA PRO A 154 10.87 1.23 7.64
C PRO A 154 11.67 2.20 8.53
N VAL A 155 11.01 2.78 9.55
CA VAL A 155 11.67 3.63 10.54
C VAL A 155 12.39 2.76 11.57
N ILE A 156 13.71 2.64 11.46
CA ILE A 156 14.55 1.88 12.39
C ILE A 156 15.81 2.70 12.70
N VAL A 157 16.08 2.95 13.98
CA VAL A 157 17.25 3.70 14.43
C VAL A 157 18.00 2.89 15.48
N GLY A 158 19.27 2.56 15.20
CA GLY A 158 20.11 1.73 16.06
C GLY A 158 20.08 0.23 15.74
N GLY A 159 20.28 -0.60 16.77
CA GLY A 159 20.28 -2.06 16.65
C GLY A 159 21.59 -2.70 16.21
N GLY A 160 22.60 -1.91 15.81
CA GLY A 160 23.93 -2.40 15.40
C GLY A 160 24.92 -2.60 16.56
N ASP A 161 24.55 -2.23 17.79
CA ASP A 161 25.33 -2.47 19.01
C ASP A 161 25.16 -3.92 19.51
N LYS A 162 26.01 -4.32 20.45
CA LYS A 162 26.03 -5.69 21.00
C LYS A 162 24.68 -6.11 21.58
N ASP A 163 23.96 -5.19 22.21
CA ASP A 163 22.70 -5.46 22.88
C ASP A 163 21.47 -5.14 22.00
N ARG A 164 21.70 -4.72 20.75
CA ARG A 164 20.66 -4.37 19.76
C ARG A 164 19.65 -3.37 20.31
N THR A 165 20.16 -2.24 20.78
CA THR A 165 19.40 -1.14 21.37
C THR A 165 18.84 -0.25 20.26
N TYR A 166 17.52 -0.07 20.27
CA TYR A 166 16.79 0.76 19.31
C TYR A 166 16.29 2.05 19.95
N ARG A 167 16.23 3.12 19.17
CA ARG A 167 15.61 4.39 19.59
C ARG A 167 14.10 4.19 19.69
N ALA A 168 13.47 4.82 20.68
CA ALA A 168 12.07 4.58 21.01
C ALA A 168 11.05 4.97 19.92
N ASP A 169 11.42 5.77 18.94
CA ASP A 169 10.59 6.08 17.76
C ASP A 169 10.73 5.05 16.61
N SER A 170 11.54 4.00 16.81
CA SER A 170 11.68 2.90 15.83
C SER A 170 10.44 2.01 15.81
N TRP A 171 10.04 1.55 14.62
CA TRP A 171 8.94 0.60 14.44
C TRP A 171 9.29 -0.77 15.04
N LEU A 172 8.42 -1.30 15.89
CA LEU A 172 8.67 -2.48 16.72
C LEU A 172 8.93 -3.74 15.89
N CYS A 173 8.00 -4.09 15.00
CA CYS A 173 8.09 -5.33 14.23
C CYS A 173 9.22 -5.32 13.19
N PRO A 174 9.46 -4.23 12.45
CA PRO A 174 10.67 -4.09 11.64
C PRO A 174 11.96 -4.20 12.47
N SER A 175 12.02 -3.64 13.68
CA SER A 175 13.18 -3.79 14.58
C SER A 175 13.39 -5.23 15.06
N ALA A 176 12.31 -5.98 15.31
CA ALA A 176 12.36 -7.40 15.65
C ALA A 176 12.88 -8.27 14.47
N ILE A 177 12.48 -7.95 13.24
CA ILE A 177 12.98 -8.60 12.02
C ILE A 177 14.45 -8.23 11.80
N HIS A 178 14.80 -6.95 11.92
CA HIS A 178 16.16 -6.45 11.75
C HIS A 178 17.13 -7.14 12.73
N SER A 179 16.75 -7.29 14.00
CA SER A 179 17.52 -8.05 14.99
C SER A 179 17.52 -9.57 14.76
N GLY A 180 16.70 -10.11 13.85
CA GLY A 180 16.61 -11.53 13.56
C GLY A 180 15.96 -12.34 14.70
N LEU A 181 15.15 -11.69 15.53
CA LEU A 181 14.39 -12.38 16.59
C LEU A 181 13.16 -13.11 16.02
N ILE A 182 12.59 -12.57 14.93
CA ILE A 182 11.39 -13.08 14.27
C ILE A 182 11.59 -13.20 12.75
N SER A 183 10.69 -13.93 12.08
CA SER A 183 10.72 -14.14 10.64
C SER A 183 10.14 -12.95 9.87
N SER A 184 10.76 -12.57 8.75
CA SER A 184 10.22 -11.53 7.85
C SER A 184 8.87 -11.89 7.23
N GLN A 185 8.59 -13.19 6.99
CA GLN A 185 7.33 -13.63 6.38
C GLN A 185 6.35 -14.21 7.39
N MET A 186 6.84 -14.87 8.44
CA MET A 186 6.01 -15.61 9.38
C MET A 186 5.83 -14.89 10.72
N GLY A 187 6.41 -13.69 10.88
CA GLY A 187 6.33 -12.94 12.12
C GLY A 187 6.97 -13.68 13.30
N GLY A 188 6.52 -13.35 14.51
CA GLY A 188 6.92 -13.97 15.76
C GLY A 188 6.50 -13.15 16.98
N CYS A 189 6.84 -13.64 18.18
CA CYS A 189 6.64 -12.88 19.41
C CYS A 189 7.97 -12.38 19.97
N VAL A 190 7.90 -11.22 20.60
CA VAL A 190 9.01 -10.59 21.31
C VAL A 190 8.54 -10.04 22.64
N THR A 191 9.42 -10.08 23.63
CA THR A 191 9.22 -9.36 24.88
C THR A 191 9.87 -7.98 24.76
N PHE A 192 9.12 -6.95 25.13
CA PHE A 192 9.59 -5.57 25.09
C PHE A 192 10.30 -5.18 26.38
N HIS A 193 11.47 -4.54 26.25
CA HIS A 193 12.21 -3.97 27.37
C HIS A 193 12.64 -2.53 27.07
N ALA A 194 12.02 -1.56 27.74
CA ALA A 194 12.47 -0.19 27.80
C ALA A 194 13.79 -0.08 28.59
N LEU A 195 14.64 0.85 28.16
CA LEU A 195 15.71 1.35 29.02
C LEU A 195 15.11 2.38 29.99
N PRO A 196 15.73 2.60 31.18
CA PRO A 196 15.24 3.59 32.14
C PRO A 196 15.08 4.96 31.49
N PHE A 197 13.92 5.61 31.65
CA PHE A 197 13.69 6.95 31.10
C PHE A 197 14.00 8.03 32.16
N PRO A 198 14.72 9.12 31.80
CA PRO A 198 15.50 9.30 30.58
C PRO A 198 16.83 8.51 30.65
N SER A 199 17.13 7.72 29.62
CA SER A 199 18.37 6.93 29.54
C SER A 199 19.54 7.72 28.97
N LEU A 200 19.21 8.73 28.14
CA LEU A 200 20.15 9.51 27.32
C LEU A 200 21.14 8.61 26.54
N PHE A 201 20.66 7.45 26.08
CA PHE A 201 21.47 6.44 25.40
C PHE A 201 22.13 7.01 24.14
N SER A 202 23.39 6.67 23.93
CA SER A 202 24.19 7.04 22.77
C SER A 202 25.45 6.16 22.70
N PRO A 203 25.95 5.83 21.49
CA PRO A 203 25.33 6.08 20.19
C PRO A 203 24.37 4.96 19.78
N PHE A 204 23.38 5.27 18.94
CA PHE A 204 22.62 4.28 18.20
C PHE A 204 23.40 3.89 16.94
N VAL A 205 23.98 2.70 16.94
CA VAL A 205 24.83 2.18 15.86
C VAL A 205 23.96 1.65 14.74
N ASN A 206 24.22 2.05 13.49
CA ASN A 206 23.53 1.52 12.32
C ASN A 206 24.02 0.13 11.93
N SER A 207 23.15 -0.62 11.26
CA SER A 207 23.51 -1.88 10.61
C SER A 207 22.53 -2.23 9.50
N SER A 208 22.93 -3.16 8.63
CA SER A 208 22.02 -3.82 7.70
C SER A 208 21.95 -5.30 8.05
N ALA A 209 20.75 -5.78 8.38
CA ALA A 209 20.50 -7.16 8.77
C ALA A 209 19.10 -7.58 8.32
N ASN A 210 18.95 -8.85 7.91
CA ASN A 210 17.66 -9.43 7.50
C ASN A 210 16.91 -8.63 6.43
N LYS A 211 17.66 -8.04 5.47
CA LYS A 211 17.17 -7.17 4.38
C LYS A 211 16.59 -5.82 4.83
N LEU A 212 16.77 -5.46 6.09
CA LEU A 212 16.43 -4.15 6.63
C LEU A 212 17.72 -3.38 6.95
N THR A 213 17.67 -2.06 6.81
CA THR A 213 18.77 -1.16 7.15
C THR A 213 18.28 -0.19 8.21
N SER A 214 19.05 -0.03 9.28
CA SER A 214 18.78 0.94 10.33
C SER A 214 19.62 2.20 10.13
N GLN A 215 19.09 3.32 10.63
CA GLN A 215 19.80 4.59 10.66
C GLN A 215 20.66 4.72 11.92
N GLY A 216 21.77 5.43 11.79
CA GLY A 216 22.67 5.72 12.88
C GLY A 216 22.29 7.05 13.51
N PHE A 217 22.38 7.14 14.84
CA PHE A 217 22.13 8.37 15.57
C PHE A 217 23.16 8.53 16.69
N THR A 218 24.08 9.47 16.48
CA THR A 218 25.19 9.71 17.41
C THR A 218 24.77 10.46 18.68
N PRO A 219 23.93 11.52 18.63
CA PRO A 219 23.54 12.24 19.85
C PRO A 219 22.83 11.35 20.88
N SER A 220 22.78 11.84 22.12
CA SER A 220 21.99 11.20 23.18
C SER A 220 20.49 11.39 22.94
N PHE A 221 19.73 10.32 23.12
CA PHE A 221 18.27 10.34 23.03
C PHE A 221 17.67 9.70 24.30
N PRO A 222 16.62 10.29 24.89
CA PRO A 222 16.15 9.88 26.22
C PRO A 222 15.46 8.51 26.23
N GLY A 223 14.76 8.12 25.17
CA GLY A 223 14.00 6.86 25.09
C GLY A 223 14.67 5.80 24.22
N ALA A 224 14.82 4.60 24.76
CA ALA A 224 15.37 3.47 24.02
C ALA A 224 14.72 2.17 24.49
N PHE A 225 14.75 1.15 23.64
CA PHE A 225 14.27 -0.18 23.98
C PHE A 225 15.14 -1.28 23.38
N ARG A 226 14.93 -2.48 23.91
CA ARG A 226 15.49 -3.74 23.44
C ARG A 226 14.36 -4.75 23.32
N LEU A 227 14.55 -5.71 22.43
CA LEU A 227 13.61 -6.80 22.21
C LEU A 227 14.30 -8.12 22.52
N LEU A 228 13.58 -9.01 23.16
CA LEU A 228 14.01 -10.39 23.36
C LEU A 228 13.07 -11.32 22.63
N LYS A 229 13.61 -12.41 22.08
CA LYS A 229 12.78 -13.43 21.44
C LYS A 229 11.91 -14.10 22.51
N GLU A 230 10.64 -14.30 22.19
CA GLU A 230 9.71 -15.00 23.05
C GLU A 230 9.11 -16.22 22.35
N ASP A 231 9.21 -17.37 23.00
CA ASP A 231 8.66 -18.64 22.52
C ASP A 231 7.26 -18.89 23.10
N ALA A 232 6.35 -17.92 22.89
CA ALA A 232 4.95 -18.05 23.26
C ALA A 232 4.15 -18.85 22.21
N SER A 233 2.98 -19.35 22.59
CA SER A 233 2.05 -19.96 21.63
C SER A 233 1.34 -18.91 20.79
N GLY A 234 1.02 -19.23 19.55
CA GLY A 234 0.21 -18.36 18.68
C GLY A 234 0.99 -17.21 18.04
N CYS A 235 2.33 -17.24 18.03
CA CYS A 235 3.16 -16.17 17.49
C CYS A 235 3.23 -16.08 15.96
N LEU A 236 2.70 -17.09 15.27
CA LEU A 236 2.87 -17.23 13.82
C LEU A 236 1.92 -16.30 13.07
N ASP A 237 2.43 -15.54 12.12
CA ASP A 237 1.62 -14.88 11.11
C ASP A 237 1.02 -15.93 10.17
N LEU A 238 -0.32 -16.02 10.15
CA LEU A 238 -1.05 -16.98 9.32
C LEU A 238 -1.31 -16.48 7.90
N HIS A 239 -0.94 -15.25 7.52
CA HIS A 239 -1.21 -14.68 6.18
C HIS A 239 -0.84 -15.65 5.06
N TRP A 240 0.44 -16.01 4.93
CA TRP A 240 0.90 -16.87 3.85
C TRP A 240 0.37 -18.30 3.92
N ILE A 241 0.14 -18.81 5.14
CA ILE A 241 -0.48 -20.13 5.34
C ILE A 241 -1.91 -20.12 4.82
N MET A 242 -2.67 -19.07 5.14
CA MET A 242 -4.03 -18.88 4.67
C MET A 242 -4.09 -18.68 3.17
N THR A 243 -3.21 -17.84 2.60
CA THR A 243 -3.12 -17.63 1.15
C THR A 243 -2.84 -18.97 0.44
N ALA A 244 -1.88 -19.77 0.91
CA ALA A 244 -1.57 -21.07 0.32
C ALA A 244 -2.72 -22.09 0.47
N PHE A 245 -3.33 -22.16 1.64
CA PHE A 245 -4.47 -23.04 1.93
C PHE A 245 -5.67 -22.69 1.03
N ASN A 246 -6.07 -21.42 1.02
CA ASN A 246 -7.20 -20.94 0.24
C ASN A 246 -6.94 -21.03 -1.27
N SER A 247 -5.71 -20.78 -1.73
CA SER A 247 -5.30 -20.98 -3.12
C SER A 247 -5.43 -22.44 -3.54
N THR A 248 -4.98 -23.37 -2.68
CA THR A 248 -5.05 -24.80 -2.93
C THR A 248 -6.50 -25.28 -2.96
N CYS A 249 -7.33 -24.84 -2.02
CA CYS A 249 -8.75 -25.19 -1.99
C CYS A 249 -9.52 -24.63 -3.19
N LEU A 250 -9.21 -23.41 -3.64
CA LEU A 250 -9.77 -22.85 -4.87
C LEU A 250 -9.36 -23.69 -6.09
N ALA A 251 -8.08 -24.07 -6.19
CA ALA A 251 -7.58 -24.91 -7.27
C ALA A 251 -8.25 -26.30 -7.30
N ILE A 252 -8.43 -26.94 -6.14
CA ILE A 252 -9.17 -28.21 -6.03
C ILE A 252 -10.61 -28.03 -6.52
N THR A 253 -11.25 -26.93 -6.12
CA THR A 253 -12.63 -26.61 -6.49
C THR A 253 -12.79 -26.46 -8.01
N THR A 254 -11.92 -25.69 -8.64
CA THR A 254 -11.97 -25.44 -10.09
C THR A 254 -11.55 -26.65 -10.91
N LEU A 255 -10.53 -27.42 -10.47
CA LEU A 255 -10.04 -28.60 -11.18
C LEU A 255 -11.00 -29.80 -11.09
N PHE A 256 -11.51 -30.10 -9.89
CA PHE A 256 -12.14 -31.39 -9.63
C PHE A 256 -13.64 -31.29 -9.27
N LEU A 257 -14.12 -30.18 -8.71
CA LEU A 257 -15.46 -30.12 -8.12
C LEU A 257 -16.52 -29.50 -9.06
N ARG A 258 -16.11 -28.95 -10.21
CA ARG A 258 -16.98 -28.42 -11.28
C ARG A 258 -18.13 -27.52 -10.76
N PRO A 259 -17.81 -26.45 -10.01
CA PRO A 259 -18.84 -25.56 -9.48
C PRO A 259 -19.67 -24.91 -10.62
N PRO A 260 -20.96 -24.66 -10.41
CA PRO A 260 -21.73 -23.79 -11.28
C PRO A 260 -21.10 -22.38 -11.37
N PRO A 261 -21.18 -21.67 -12.51
CA PRO A 261 -20.57 -20.35 -12.68
C PRO A 261 -20.92 -19.32 -11.61
N ALA A 262 -22.21 -19.25 -11.21
CA ALA A 262 -22.65 -18.34 -10.15
C ALA A 262 -21.99 -18.66 -8.80
N LEU A 263 -21.90 -19.95 -8.45
CA LEU A 263 -21.26 -20.38 -7.22
C LEU A 263 -19.75 -20.10 -7.23
N LEU A 264 -19.07 -20.34 -8.36
CA LEU A 264 -17.65 -20.01 -8.48
C LEU A 264 -17.41 -18.51 -8.28
N PHE A 265 -18.23 -17.65 -8.88
CA PHE A 265 -18.13 -16.21 -8.64
C PHE A 265 -18.37 -15.85 -7.17
N SER A 266 -19.41 -16.41 -6.54
CA SER A 266 -19.66 -16.21 -5.11
C SER A 266 -18.44 -16.63 -4.27
N LEU A 267 -17.84 -17.78 -4.56
CA LEU A 267 -16.63 -18.23 -3.87
C LEU A 267 -15.48 -17.23 -4.03
N LEU A 268 -15.21 -16.73 -5.24
CA LEU A 268 -14.18 -15.70 -5.46
C LEU A 268 -14.48 -14.40 -4.70
N PHE A 269 -15.74 -13.99 -4.61
CA PHE A 269 -16.12 -12.81 -3.85
C PHE A 269 -15.89 -13.01 -2.34
N PHE A 270 -16.51 -14.03 -1.75
CA PHE A 270 -16.44 -14.30 -0.31
C PHE A 270 -15.01 -14.62 0.14
N LEU A 271 -14.28 -15.43 -0.63
CA LEU A 271 -12.90 -15.78 -0.35
C LEU A 271 -12.02 -14.55 -0.29
N GLY A 272 -12.09 -13.68 -1.30
CA GLY A 272 -11.22 -12.52 -1.42
C GLY A 272 -11.56 -11.47 -0.37
N PHE A 273 -12.85 -11.23 -0.14
CA PHE A 273 -13.31 -10.29 0.88
C PHE A 273 -12.77 -10.67 2.27
N PHE A 274 -12.96 -11.92 2.70
CA PHE A 274 -12.50 -12.35 4.02
C PHE A 274 -10.99 -12.58 4.08
N GLN A 275 -10.34 -13.04 3.01
CA GLN A 275 -8.88 -13.18 2.96
C GLN A 275 -8.19 -11.83 3.20
N ILE A 276 -8.64 -10.78 2.52
CA ILE A 276 -8.03 -9.45 2.63
C ILE A 276 -8.35 -8.83 3.99
N SER A 277 -9.62 -8.84 4.40
CA SER A 277 -10.06 -8.21 5.65
C SER A 277 -9.59 -8.93 6.91
N LEU A 278 -9.16 -10.20 6.84
CA LEU A 278 -8.76 -10.98 8.01
C LEU A 278 -7.30 -11.43 7.98
N PHE A 279 -6.61 -11.45 6.85
CA PHE A 279 -5.26 -12.04 6.78
C PHE A 279 -4.26 -11.21 6.00
N SER A 280 -4.59 -10.83 4.76
CA SER A 280 -3.57 -10.24 3.87
C SER A 280 -3.17 -8.82 4.26
N ASN A 281 -4.13 -7.95 4.58
CA ASN A 281 -3.85 -6.59 5.04
C ASN A 281 -5.06 -6.03 5.80
N PRO A 282 -5.39 -6.58 6.98
CA PRO A 282 -6.51 -6.10 7.76
C PRO A 282 -6.27 -4.65 8.23
N PRO A 283 -7.32 -3.80 8.27
CA PRO A 283 -7.18 -2.41 8.69
C PRO A 283 -6.83 -2.25 10.18
N SER A 284 -7.15 -3.25 11.00
CA SER A 284 -6.88 -3.27 12.43
C SER A 284 -6.64 -4.69 12.93
N TYR A 285 -5.94 -4.79 14.07
CA TYR A 285 -5.65 -6.05 14.75
C TYR A 285 -6.13 -5.96 16.21
N PRO A 286 -7.05 -6.84 16.67
CA PRO A 286 -7.87 -7.75 15.86
C PRO A 286 -8.79 -6.98 14.89
N PRO A 287 -9.32 -7.64 13.83
CA PRO A 287 -10.21 -7.00 12.88
C PRO A 287 -11.45 -6.42 13.55
N ASP A 288 -11.77 -5.17 13.20
CA ASP A 288 -13.01 -4.53 13.61
C ASP A 288 -14.18 -5.07 12.77
N TRP A 289 -15.06 -5.85 13.43
CA TRP A 289 -16.23 -6.45 12.79
C TRP A 289 -17.28 -5.42 12.37
N GLU A 290 -17.40 -4.29 13.06
CA GLU A 290 -18.32 -3.22 12.68
C GLU A 290 -17.89 -2.63 11.34
N GLN A 291 -16.62 -2.22 11.26
CA GLN A 291 -16.04 -1.71 10.03
C GLN A 291 -16.10 -2.74 8.89
N LEU A 292 -15.75 -4.01 9.17
CA LEU A 292 -15.79 -5.09 8.17
C LEU A 292 -17.21 -5.29 7.61
N LEU A 293 -18.21 -5.42 8.48
CA LEU A 293 -19.59 -5.70 8.05
C LEU A 293 -20.24 -4.48 7.37
N SER A 294 -19.85 -3.26 7.75
CA SER A 294 -20.28 -2.03 7.06
C SER A 294 -19.87 -2.03 5.58
N ARG A 295 -18.70 -2.60 5.26
CA ARG A 295 -18.17 -2.71 3.89
C ARG A 295 -18.75 -3.89 3.11
N PHE A 296 -19.16 -4.95 3.81
CA PHE A 296 -19.61 -6.21 3.20
C PHE A 296 -20.90 -6.08 2.38
N LEU A 297 -21.92 -5.40 2.91
CA LEU A 297 -23.23 -5.30 2.24
C LEU A 297 -23.15 -4.51 0.91
N PRO A 298 -22.57 -3.28 0.86
CA PRO A 298 -22.37 -2.59 -0.40
C PRO A 298 -21.49 -3.40 -1.36
N SER A 299 -20.47 -4.11 -0.84
CA SER A 299 -19.58 -4.95 -1.65
C SER A 299 -20.34 -6.09 -2.31
N SER A 300 -21.30 -6.69 -1.60
CA SER A 300 -22.13 -7.76 -2.12
C SER A 300 -23.06 -7.30 -3.25
N LEU A 301 -23.62 -6.09 -3.14
CA LEU A 301 -24.45 -5.49 -4.19
C LEU A 301 -23.62 -5.19 -5.45
N ILE A 302 -22.44 -4.63 -5.27
CA ILE A 302 -21.51 -4.35 -6.37
C ILE A 302 -20.99 -5.66 -6.97
N ALA A 303 -20.71 -6.68 -6.16
CA ALA A 303 -20.33 -8.00 -6.64
C ALA A 303 -21.43 -8.63 -7.52
N TYR A 304 -22.70 -8.49 -7.12
CA TYR A 304 -23.81 -8.91 -7.98
C TYR A 304 -23.83 -8.15 -9.32
N TRP A 305 -23.55 -6.84 -9.30
CA TRP A 305 -23.40 -6.06 -10.53
C TRP A 305 -22.22 -6.56 -11.38
N ILE A 306 -21.04 -6.77 -10.80
CA ILE A 306 -19.85 -7.33 -11.47
C ILE A 306 -20.18 -8.67 -12.14
N TYR A 307 -20.88 -9.56 -11.41
CA TYR A 307 -21.31 -10.84 -11.94
C TYR A 307 -22.18 -10.67 -13.19
N LYS A 308 -23.17 -9.78 -13.11
CA LYS A 308 -24.10 -9.50 -14.22
C LYS A 308 -23.44 -8.83 -15.41
N GLN A 309 -22.44 -7.98 -15.21
CA GLN A 309 -21.78 -7.26 -16.30
C GLN A 309 -20.76 -8.12 -17.05
N SER A 310 -20.11 -9.07 -16.38
CA SER A 310 -18.96 -9.76 -16.95
C SER A 310 -18.95 -11.27 -16.70
N PHE A 311 -18.89 -11.70 -15.44
CA PHE A 311 -18.64 -13.12 -15.13
C PHE A 311 -19.75 -14.06 -15.60
N CYS A 312 -21.01 -13.63 -15.61
CA CYS A 312 -22.13 -14.46 -16.09
C CYS A 312 -22.07 -14.73 -17.61
N ILE A 313 -21.28 -13.94 -18.35
CA ILE A 313 -21.05 -14.11 -19.79
C ILE A 313 -19.81 -14.99 -19.99
N THR A 314 -18.71 -14.67 -19.30
CA THR A 314 -17.41 -15.33 -19.47
C THR A 314 -17.37 -16.74 -18.88
N LEU A 315 -17.74 -16.91 -17.61
CA LEU A 315 -17.56 -18.19 -16.88
C LEU A 315 -18.27 -19.39 -17.53
N PRO A 316 -19.52 -19.30 -18.03
CA PRO A 316 -20.17 -20.43 -18.67
C PRO A 316 -19.42 -20.96 -19.90
N ALA A 317 -18.68 -20.10 -20.61
CA ALA A 317 -17.92 -20.49 -21.80
C ALA A 317 -16.71 -21.39 -21.46
N PHE A 318 -16.15 -21.25 -20.25
CA PHE A 318 -14.98 -22.01 -19.79
C PHE A 318 -15.33 -23.20 -18.89
N ARG A 319 -16.62 -23.57 -18.75
CA ARG A 319 -17.06 -24.67 -17.89
C ARG A 319 -16.43 -26.03 -18.22
N LYS A 320 -16.00 -26.22 -19.47
CA LYS A 320 -15.34 -27.44 -19.95
C LYS A 320 -13.80 -27.34 -19.93
N LEU A 321 -13.25 -26.28 -19.36
CA LEU A 321 -11.81 -25.99 -19.31
C LEU A 321 -11.34 -25.74 -17.87
N PRO A 322 -11.52 -26.72 -16.94
CA PRO A 322 -11.16 -26.55 -15.53
C PRO A 322 -9.69 -26.18 -15.31
N PHE A 323 -8.77 -26.66 -16.14
CA PHE A 323 -7.35 -26.32 -16.04
C PHE A 323 -7.11 -24.84 -16.39
N GLU A 324 -7.68 -24.35 -17.50
CA GLU A 324 -7.57 -22.94 -17.87
C GLU A 324 -8.20 -22.02 -16.84
N VAL A 325 -9.35 -22.38 -16.27
CA VAL A 325 -9.98 -21.60 -15.18
C VAL A 325 -9.05 -21.54 -13.97
N THR A 326 -8.44 -22.66 -13.59
CA THR A 326 -7.55 -22.72 -12.42
C THR A 326 -6.30 -21.86 -12.61
N ILE A 327 -5.65 -21.95 -13.78
CA ILE A 327 -4.41 -21.21 -14.03
C ILE A 327 -4.69 -19.76 -14.39
N LEU A 328 -5.52 -19.49 -15.41
CA LEU A 328 -5.71 -18.15 -15.93
C LEU A 328 -6.55 -17.27 -15.01
N GLN A 329 -7.63 -17.80 -14.43
CA GLN A 329 -8.46 -17.05 -13.50
C GLN A 329 -7.97 -17.17 -12.06
N GLY A 330 -7.60 -18.37 -11.61
CA GLY A 330 -7.14 -18.56 -10.24
C GLY A 330 -5.86 -17.79 -9.93
N ALA A 331 -4.83 -17.89 -10.77
CA ALA A 331 -3.57 -17.17 -10.52
C ALA A 331 -3.74 -15.65 -10.62
N SER A 332 -4.48 -15.15 -11.62
CA SER A 332 -4.70 -13.72 -11.79
C SER A 332 -5.57 -13.13 -10.68
N TYR A 333 -6.54 -13.89 -10.17
CA TYR A 333 -7.33 -13.52 -9.01
C TYR A 333 -6.46 -13.33 -7.77
N TRP A 334 -5.56 -14.27 -7.46
CA TRP A 334 -4.65 -14.16 -6.32
C TRP A 334 -3.65 -13.02 -6.48
N LEU A 335 -3.18 -12.73 -7.70
CA LEU A 335 -2.38 -11.52 -7.97
C LEU A 335 -3.15 -10.22 -7.65
N GLY A 336 -4.47 -10.20 -7.86
CA GLY A 336 -5.31 -9.06 -7.50
C GLY A 336 -5.57 -8.97 -6.00
N VAL A 337 -5.90 -10.10 -5.36
CA VAL A 337 -6.16 -10.19 -3.91
C VAL A 337 -4.92 -9.82 -3.08
N GLU A 338 -3.74 -10.28 -3.49
CA GLU A 338 -2.46 -10.00 -2.81
C GLU A 338 -1.71 -8.83 -3.46
N SER A 339 -2.41 -7.96 -4.20
CA SER A 339 -1.78 -6.87 -4.96
C SER A 339 -0.94 -5.94 -4.08
N SER A 340 -1.41 -5.66 -2.87
CA SER A 340 -0.70 -4.87 -1.86
C SER A 340 0.67 -5.42 -1.49
N THR A 341 0.81 -6.75 -1.46
CA THR A 341 2.05 -7.44 -1.08
C THR A 341 2.91 -7.68 -2.33
N MET A 342 2.30 -8.13 -3.42
CA MET A 342 3.00 -8.44 -4.68
C MET A 342 3.61 -7.21 -5.35
N PHE A 343 2.96 -6.04 -5.19
CA PHE A 343 3.40 -4.78 -5.79
C PHE A 343 3.98 -3.79 -4.77
N ALA A 344 4.22 -4.19 -3.52
CA ALA A 344 4.81 -3.33 -2.48
C ALA A 344 6.17 -2.73 -2.90
N ASN A 345 6.99 -3.55 -3.56
CA ASN A 345 8.31 -3.16 -4.07
C ASN A 345 8.30 -2.91 -5.58
N PHE A 346 7.12 -2.70 -6.18
CA PHE A 346 7.04 -2.34 -7.58
C PHE A 346 7.60 -0.93 -7.74
N PRO A 347 8.50 -0.67 -8.71
CA PRO A 347 9.21 0.61 -8.84
C PRO A 347 8.29 1.72 -9.41
N ILE A 348 7.00 1.69 -9.11
CA ILE A 348 6.03 2.76 -9.37
C ILE A 348 5.14 2.84 -8.13
N THR A 349 5.48 3.74 -7.22
CA THR A 349 4.75 3.95 -5.96
C THR A 349 3.58 4.92 -6.13
N ARG A 350 3.83 6.10 -6.71
CA ARG A 350 2.82 7.15 -6.93
C ARG A 350 3.01 7.84 -8.27
N LEU A 351 2.46 7.25 -9.33
CA LEU A 351 2.52 7.83 -10.68
C LEU A 351 1.89 9.23 -10.69
N GLY A 352 2.69 10.24 -11.03
CA GLY A 352 2.26 11.65 -11.09
C GLY A 352 2.56 12.47 -9.83
N TYR A 353 3.02 11.85 -8.74
CA TYR A 353 3.42 12.54 -7.51
C TYR A 353 4.91 12.38 -7.21
N ASP A 354 5.43 11.15 -7.30
CA ASP A 354 6.84 10.87 -7.04
C ASP A 354 7.63 10.92 -8.37
N PRO A 355 8.87 11.45 -8.38
CA PRO A 355 9.74 11.35 -9.54
C PRO A 355 10.07 9.88 -9.83
N LEU A 356 9.98 9.48 -11.10
CA LEU A 356 10.29 8.12 -11.52
C LEU A 356 11.81 7.93 -11.64
N ASP A 357 12.33 6.95 -10.91
CA ASP A 357 13.71 6.48 -11.09
C ASP A 357 13.84 5.66 -12.41
N PRO A 358 15.06 5.30 -12.84
CA PRO A 358 15.25 4.55 -14.08
C PRO A 358 14.49 3.21 -14.11
N ALA A 359 14.36 2.54 -12.96
CA ALA A 359 13.62 1.28 -12.85
C ALA A 359 12.11 1.52 -13.04
N GLY A 360 11.57 2.60 -12.48
CA GLY A 360 10.17 2.99 -12.61
C GLY A 360 9.79 3.40 -14.03
N ILE A 361 10.68 4.08 -14.76
CA ILE A 361 10.47 4.37 -16.18
C ILE A 361 10.36 3.07 -16.99
N ILE A 362 11.25 2.10 -16.76
CA ILE A 362 11.22 0.80 -17.44
C ILE A 362 9.91 0.06 -17.11
N ALA A 363 9.54 0.00 -15.83
CA ALA A 363 8.30 -0.63 -15.40
C ALA A 363 7.08 0.03 -16.03
N LEU A 364 7.04 1.37 -16.11
CA LEU A 364 5.94 2.11 -16.72
C LEU A 364 5.81 1.78 -18.20
N ILE A 365 6.91 1.73 -18.94
CA ILE A 365 6.92 1.35 -20.36
C ILE A 365 6.37 -0.08 -20.53
N CYS A 366 6.82 -1.04 -19.70
CA CYS A 366 6.32 -2.41 -19.73
C CYS A 366 4.81 -2.47 -19.48
N VAL A 367 4.30 -1.75 -18.46
CA VAL A 367 2.87 -1.68 -18.16
C VAL A 367 2.10 -1.08 -19.33
N ILE A 368 2.58 0.03 -19.92
CA ILE A 368 1.93 0.67 -21.08
C ILE A 368 1.84 -0.30 -22.27
N ILE A 369 2.91 -1.03 -22.58
CA ILE A 369 2.91 -2.01 -23.67
C ILE A 369 1.89 -3.12 -23.42
N ILE A 370 1.82 -3.65 -22.19
CA ILE A 370 0.84 -4.67 -21.81
C ILE A 370 -0.59 -4.14 -21.94
N VAL A 371 -0.86 -2.94 -21.43
CA VAL A 371 -2.18 -2.30 -21.49
C VAL A 371 -2.60 -2.06 -22.95
N ILE A 372 -1.72 -1.53 -23.79
CA ILE A 372 -1.99 -1.32 -25.22
C ILE A 372 -2.30 -2.66 -25.91
N GLY A 373 -1.53 -3.71 -25.61
CA GLY A 373 -1.78 -5.05 -26.14
C GLY A 373 -3.16 -5.59 -25.75
N VAL A 374 -3.51 -5.50 -24.46
CA VAL A 374 -4.82 -5.92 -23.92
C VAL A 374 -5.95 -5.13 -24.55
N VAL A 375 -5.84 -3.80 -24.59
CA VAL A 375 -6.85 -2.92 -25.18
C VAL A 375 -7.00 -3.19 -26.68
N GLY A 376 -5.91 -3.42 -27.40
CA GLY A 376 -5.94 -3.78 -28.83
C GLY A 376 -6.66 -5.10 -29.09
N ILE A 377 -6.36 -6.14 -28.30
CA ILE A 377 -7.03 -7.46 -28.40
C ILE A 377 -8.53 -7.32 -28.09
N GLN A 378 -8.88 -6.65 -26.98
CA GLN A 378 -10.28 -6.49 -26.60
C GLN A 378 -11.01 -5.64 -27.64
N TRP A 379 -10.48 -4.50 -28.03
CA TRP A 379 -11.07 -3.64 -29.06
C TRP A 379 -11.34 -4.41 -30.35
N TRP A 380 -10.39 -5.23 -30.81
CA TRP A 380 -10.57 -6.07 -32.00
C TRP A 380 -11.76 -7.02 -31.85
N GLU A 381 -11.87 -7.72 -30.72
CA GLU A 381 -12.98 -8.65 -30.46
C GLU A 381 -14.33 -7.93 -30.27
N PHE A 382 -14.36 -6.82 -29.52
CA PHE A 382 -15.55 -5.98 -29.37
C PHE A 382 -16.00 -5.41 -30.72
N ARG A 383 -15.06 -5.04 -31.59
CA ARG A 383 -15.34 -4.55 -32.95
C ARG A 383 -15.95 -5.65 -33.81
N ARG A 384 -15.40 -6.86 -33.78
CA ARG A 384 -15.96 -8.03 -34.50
C ARG A 384 -17.40 -8.33 -34.09
N LEU A 385 -17.73 -8.10 -32.82
CA LEU A 385 -19.07 -8.31 -32.26
C LEU A 385 -20.01 -7.09 -32.38
N ALA A 386 -19.56 -5.99 -33.01
CA ALA A 386 -20.30 -4.73 -33.11
C ALA A 386 -20.74 -4.14 -31.74
N LEU A 387 -19.90 -4.32 -30.72
CA LEU A 387 -20.12 -3.84 -29.36
C LEU A 387 -19.38 -2.53 -29.04
N VAL A 388 -18.40 -2.10 -29.86
CA VAL A 388 -17.61 -0.89 -29.59
C VAL A 388 -18.48 0.34 -29.39
N GLN A 389 -19.45 0.59 -30.28
CA GLN A 389 -20.36 1.73 -30.16
C GLN A 389 -21.21 1.66 -28.88
N TYR A 390 -21.67 0.47 -28.52
CA TYR A 390 -22.49 0.24 -27.34
C TYR A 390 -21.73 0.65 -26.06
N TYR A 391 -20.48 0.25 -25.91
CA TYR A 391 -19.68 0.63 -24.74
C TYR A 391 -19.18 2.08 -24.83
N LEU A 392 -18.70 2.52 -25.99
CA LEU A 392 -18.15 3.87 -26.16
C LEU A 392 -19.16 4.96 -25.75
N ILE A 393 -20.43 4.85 -26.16
CA ILE A 393 -21.47 5.82 -25.81
C ILE A 393 -21.74 5.87 -24.29
N ARG A 394 -21.49 4.78 -23.56
CA ARG A 394 -21.68 4.72 -22.10
C ARG A 394 -20.49 5.28 -21.31
N TYR A 395 -19.29 5.20 -21.89
CA TYR A 395 -18.07 5.72 -21.24
C TYR A 395 -17.78 7.17 -21.62
N LEU A 396 -18.25 7.65 -22.78
CA LEU A 396 -18.07 9.04 -23.23
C LEU A 396 -18.51 10.08 -22.18
N PRO A 397 -19.64 9.91 -21.45
CA PRO A 397 -20.06 10.86 -20.42
C PRO A 397 -19.11 10.95 -19.22
N LEU A 398 -18.23 9.97 -18.99
CA LEU A 398 -17.25 10.03 -17.90
C LEU A 398 -16.19 11.12 -18.15
N ILE A 399 -15.87 11.43 -19.40
CA ILE A 399 -14.86 12.44 -19.75
C ILE A 399 -15.23 13.83 -19.19
N PRO A 400 -16.39 14.43 -19.51
CA PRO A 400 -16.76 15.71 -18.92
C PRO A 400 -16.94 15.65 -17.41
N ILE A 401 -17.36 14.50 -16.84
CA ILE A 401 -17.43 14.32 -15.38
C ILE A 401 -16.03 14.45 -14.78
N PHE A 402 -15.04 13.72 -15.29
CA PHE A 402 -13.66 13.82 -14.80
C PHE A 402 -13.08 15.22 -14.96
N ILE A 403 -13.33 15.88 -16.10
CA ILE A 403 -12.91 17.27 -16.32
C ILE A 403 -13.49 18.18 -15.24
N VAL A 404 -14.80 18.12 -14.98
CA VAL A 404 -15.44 18.94 -13.94
C VAL A 404 -14.86 18.65 -12.57
N LEU A 405 -14.67 17.37 -12.21
CA LEU A 405 -14.11 16.97 -10.92
C LEU A 405 -12.66 17.46 -10.75
N SER A 406 -11.85 17.46 -11.82
CA SER A 406 -10.47 17.97 -11.79
C SER A 406 -10.35 19.48 -11.57
N PHE A 407 -11.43 20.25 -11.74
CA PHE A 407 -11.43 21.71 -11.55
C PHE A 407 -12.08 22.16 -10.24
N ILE A 408 -12.41 21.23 -9.33
CA ILE A 408 -12.94 21.60 -8.01
C ILE A 408 -11.76 22.09 -7.15
N PRO A 409 -11.80 23.35 -6.63
CA PRO A 409 -10.70 23.91 -5.84
C PRO A 409 -10.50 23.14 -4.54
N ASP A 410 -9.26 23.03 -4.07
CA ASP A 410 -8.84 22.37 -2.82
C ASP A 410 -9.05 20.84 -2.76
N TYR A 411 -9.48 20.23 -3.87
CA TYR A 411 -9.61 18.78 -4.01
C TYR A 411 -8.72 18.27 -5.13
N SER A 412 -8.15 17.09 -4.92
CA SER A 412 -7.41 16.35 -5.91
C SER A 412 -8.23 15.19 -6.45
N LEU A 413 -8.25 15.03 -7.78
CA LEU A 413 -8.85 13.87 -8.42
C LEU A 413 -7.95 12.65 -8.24
N ARG A 414 -8.37 11.72 -7.40
CA ARG A 414 -7.62 10.49 -7.10
C ARG A 414 -8.48 9.25 -7.34
N PRO A 415 -8.50 8.72 -8.57
CA PRO A 415 -9.23 7.50 -8.85
C PRO A 415 -8.50 6.31 -8.22
N HIS A 416 -9.10 5.77 -7.16
CA HIS A 416 -8.63 4.56 -6.49
C HIS A 416 -8.72 3.33 -7.41
N HIS A 417 -7.81 2.37 -7.28
CA HIS A 417 -7.77 1.16 -8.11
C HIS A 417 -9.07 0.35 -8.08
N TYR A 418 -9.84 0.38 -6.98
CA TYR A 418 -11.16 -0.27 -6.96
C TYR A 418 -12.14 0.37 -7.95
N MET A 419 -12.10 1.69 -8.14
CA MET A 419 -12.92 2.39 -9.14
C MET A 419 -12.45 2.07 -10.56
N LEU A 420 -11.12 2.04 -10.76
CA LEU A 420 -10.53 1.64 -12.03
C LEU A 420 -10.92 0.20 -12.41
N ALA A 421 -10.96 -0.71 -11.43
CA ALA A 421 -11.43 -2.07 -11.62
C ALA A 421 -12.91 -2.12 -12.04
N LEU A 422 -13.78 -1.33 -11.40
CA LEU A 422 -15.20 -1.23 -11.78
C LEU A 422 -15.40 -0.67 -13.19
N LEU A 423 -14.56 0.29 -13.60
CA LEU A 423 -14.56 0.82 -14.97
C LEU A 423 -14.03 -0.22 -15.98
N ALA A 424 -13.08 -1.07 -15.61
CA ALA A 424 -12.49 -2.07 -16.51
C ALA A 424 -13.39 -3.30 -16.71
N ILE A 425 -14.09 -3.77 -15.67
CA ILE A 425 -14.86 -5.03 -15.68
C ILE A 425 -15.84 -5.18 -16.86
N PRO A 426 -16.66 -4.16 -17.23
CA PRO A 426 -17.58 -4.29 -18.37
C PRO A 426 -16.85 -4.48 -19.71
N LEU A 427 -15.63 -3.95 -19.85
CA LEU A 427 -14.76 -4.11 -21.03
C LEU A 427 -14.02 -5.46 -21.03
N LEU A 428 -14.18 -6.27 -19.98
CA LEU A 428 -13.58 -7.59 -19.81
C LEU A 428 -14.68 -8.68 -19.75
N SER A 429 -15.78 -8.47 -20.47
CA SER A 429 -17.00 -9.30 -20.42
C SER A 429 -17.12 -10.32 -21.55
N LEU A 430 -16.17 -10.33 -22.49
CA LEU A 430 -16.20 -11.27 -23.62
C LEU A 430 -15.78 -12.68 -23.20
N PRO A 431 -16.31 -13.74 -23.83
CA PRO A 431 -15.95 -15.13 -23.53
C PRO A 431 -14.59 -15.53 -24.13
N ASN A 432 -13.54 -14.78 -23.81
CA ASN A 432 -12.16 -15.01 -24.23
C ASN A 432 -11.21 -15.10 -23.02
N ARG A 433 -9.97 -15.55 -23.25
CA ARG A 433 -8.99 -15.80 -22.19
C ARG A 433 -8.50 -14.53 -21.50
N VAL A 434 -8.41 -13.43 -22.25
CA VAL A 434 -8.01 -12.13 -21.72
C VAL A 434 -9.02 -11.66 -20.69
N SER A 435 -10.31 -11.72 -21.02
CA SER A 435 -11.41 -11.45 -20.10
C SER A 435 -11.41 -12.42 -18.91
N LEU A 436 -11.24 -13.73 -19.13
CA LEU A 436 -11.19 -14.72 -18.04
C LEU A 436 -10.15 -14.37 -16.97
N CYS A 437 -8.94 -14.02 -17.41
CA CYS A 437 -7.82 -13.63 -16.57
C CYS A 437 -8.04 -12.26 -15.92
N LEU A 438 -8.28 -11.22 -16.72
CA LEU A 438 -8.27 -9.85 -16.22
C LEU A 438 -9.53 -9.49 -15.42
N GLN A 439 -10.70 -10.07 -15.71
CA GLN A 439 -11.90 -9.82 -14.88
C GLN A 439 -11.67 -10.34 -13.44
N ALA A 440 -10.88 -11.41 -13.29
CA ALA A 440 -10.58 -12.01 -12.01
C ALA A 440 -9.51 -11.21 -11.24
N PHE A 441 -8.48 -10.72 -11.93
CA PHE A 441 -7.52 -9.75 -11.39
C PHE A 441 -8.22 -8.45 -10.94
N MET A 442 -9.13 -7.91 -11.77
CA MET A 442 -9.89 -6.69 -11.43
C MET A 442 -10.86 -6.93 -10.26
N LEU A 443 -11.46 -8.12 -10.13
CA LEU A 443 -12.22 -8.47 -8.93
C LEU A 443 -11.33 -8.45 -7.69
N GLY A 444 -10.11 -9.00 -7.77
CA GLY A 444 -9.12 -8.93 -6.69
C GLY A 444 -8.75 -7.49 -6.32
N LEU A 445 -8.42 -6.64 -7.30
CA LEU A 445 -8.12 -5.22 -7.07
C LEU A 445 -9.28 -4.43 -6.47
N TYR A 446 -10.52 -4.72 -6.92
CA TYR A 446 -11.72 -4.14 -6.34
C TYR A 446 -11.85 -4.50 -4.85
N LEU A 447 -11.66 -5.78 -4.52
CA LEU A 447 -11.73 -6.26 -3.14
C LEU A 447 -10.58 -5.70 -2.30
N ASP A 448 -9.34 -5.68 -2.80
CA ASP A 448 -8.18 -5.09 -2.10
C ASP A 448 -8.45 -3.64 -1.70
N GLY A 449 -8.94 -2.82 -2.64
CA GLY A 449 -9.26 -1.43 -2.37
C GLY A 449 -10.33 -1.25 -1.29
N VAL A 450 -11.48 -1.91 -1.46
CA VAL A 450 -12.62 -1.72 -0.55
C VAL A 450 -12.39 -2.36 0.82
N CYS A 451 -11.75 -3.52 0.89
CA CYS A 451 -11.51 -4.22 2.16
C CYS A 451 -10.51 -3.47 3.05
N ARG A 452 -9.52 -2.80 2.46
CA ARG A 452 -8.48 -2.06 3.20
C ARG A 452 -8.94 -0.65 3.58
N TRP A 453 -9.32 0.14 2.58
CA TRP A 453 -9.59 1.57 2.75
C TRP A 453 -11.08 1.92 2.74
N GLY A 454 -11.96 0.96 2.47
CA GLY A 454 -13.39 1.23 2.30
C GLY A 454 -13.70 1.87 0.94
N TYR A 455 -14.85 2.54 0.86
CA TYR A 455 -15.28 3.26 -0.35
C TYR A 455 -14.74 4.69 -0.34
N ALA A 456 -13.43 4.83 -0.51
CA ALA A 456 -12.77 6.12 -0.58
C ALA A 456 -13.35 7.00 -1.69
N SER A 457 -13.40 8.32 -1.47
CA SER A 457 -13.93 9.24 -2.46
C SER A 457 -13.06 9.28 -3.73
N ILE A 458 -13.65 9.68 -4.85
CA ILE A 458 -12.90 9.95 -6.10
C ILE A 458 -12.18 11.30 -6.04
N LEU A 459 -12.67 12.18 -5.16
CA LEU A 459 -12.10 13.46 -4.81
C LEU A 459 -11.69 13.43 -3.34
N GLU A 460 -10.43 13.71 -3.07
CA GLU A 460 -9.91 13.82 -1.72
C GLU A 460 -9.46 15.26 -1.50
N SER A 461 -9.72 15.82 -0.32
CA SER A 461 -9.24 17.17 -0.02
C SER A 461 -7.72 17.15 0.05
N ASN A 462 -7.08 18.23 -0.40
CA ASN A 462 -5.62 18.34 -0.34
C ASN A 462 -5.12 18.14 1.10
N GLU A 463 -5.87 18.63 2.09
CA GLU A 463 -5.58 18.44 3.52
C GLU A 463 -5.60 16.96 3.95
N SER A 464 -6.60 16.19 3.50
CA SER A 464 -6.66 14.75 3.80
C SER A 464 -5.54 13.94 3.15
N LEU A 465 -5.03 14.41 2.00
CA LEU A 465 -3.94 13.77 1.26
C LEU A 465 -2.57 14.08 1.85
N LEU A 466 -2.40 15.24 2.50
CA LEU A 466 -1.16 15.58 3.21
C LEU A 466 -0.86 14.51 4.27
N GLY A 467 -1.88 14.10 5.03
CA GLY A 467 -1.71 13.15 6.12
C GLY A 467 -0.74 13.69 7.15
N ASP A 468 0.43 13.06 7.27
CA ASP A 468 1.52 13.48 8.15
C ASP A 468 2.69 14.17 7.42
N ALA A 469 2.51 14.59 6.16
CA ALA A 469 3.48 15.38 5.43
C ALA A 469 3.54 16.84 5.90
N ASP A 470 4.64 17.52 5.57
CA ASP A 470 4.75 18.97 5.76
C ASP A 470 3.64 19.69 4.97
N SER A 471 2.94 20.61 5.64
CA SER A 471 1.77 21.32 5.09
C SER A 471 2.12 22.45 4.12
N GLY A 472 3.41 22.82 4.01
CA GLY A 472 3.87 23.97 3.25
C GLY A 472 3.65 25.30 3.98
N SER A 473 3.46 25.25 5.30
CA SER A 473 3.30 26.40 6.17
C SER A 473 4.59 27.20 6.33
N TRP A 474 4.51 28.36 6.99
CA TRP A 474 5.69 29.19 7.23
C TRP A 474 6.68 28.48 8.14
N VAL A 475 7.96 28.58 7.79
CA VAL A 475 9.09 27.98 8.52
C VAL A 475 10.11 29.07 8.85
N PRO A 476 10.69 29.11 10.06
CA PRO A 476 11.77 30.05 10.35
C PRO A 476 13.06 29.69 9.61
N GLU A 477 13.72 30.68 9.02
CA GLU A 477 15.00 30.50 8.32
C GLU A 477 16.16 30.74 9.29
N PHE A 478 17.06 29.77 9.40
CA PHE A 478 18.30 29.91 10.15
C PHE A 478 19.27 30.83 9.41
N TRP A 479 19.96 31.71 10.15
CA TRP A 479 21.04 32.53 9.60
C TRP A 479 22.16 32.69 10.63
N GLN A 480 23.36 33.00 10.15
CA GLN A 480 24.54 33.18 11.00
C GLN A 480 25.38 34.37 10.57
N ASN A 481 26.09 34.93 11.54
CA ASN A 481 27.15 35.92 11.31
C ASN A 481 28.56 35.30 11.18
N SER A 482 28.79 34.03 11.57
CA SER A 482 30.12 33.37 11.54
C SER A 482 30.05 31.86 11.72
N SER A 483 30.70 31.06 10.86
CA SER A 483 30.69 29.58 10.78
C SER A 483 31.08 28.79 12.04
N THR A 484 31.48 29.44 13.12
CA THR A 484 31.87 28.84 14.42
C THR A 484 31.18 29.50 15.62
N SER A 485 30.12 30.29 15.39
CA SER A 485 29.38 30.98 16.45
C SER A 485 28.69 29.98 17.40
N THR A 486 28.74 30.28 18.70
CA THR A 486 27.93 29.62 19.74
C THR A 486 26.52 30.15 19.82
N MET A 487 26.20 31.18 19.05
CA MET A 487 24.88 31.78 18.92
C MET A 487 24.26 31.34 17.59
N LEU A 488 23.07 30.76 17.66
CA LEU A 488 22.24 30.40 16.52
C LEU A 488 21.09 31.41 16.42
N TYR A 489 20.86 31.97 15.22
CA TYR A 489 19.82 32.96 14.96
C TYR A 489 18.84 32.45 13.90
N TRP A 490 17.62 32.97 13.92
CA TRP A 490 16.60 32.69 12.91
C TRP A 490 15.70 33.89 12.64
N SER A 491 14.84 33.78 11.65
CA SER A 491 13.91 34.84 11.24
C SER A 491 12.89 35.18 12.34
N GLY A 492 12.68 36.48 12.54
CA GLY A 492 11.69 37.02 13.49
C GLY A 492 10.24 36.82 13.05
N ILE A 493 9.31 36.91 14.01
CA ILE A 493 7.87 36.89 13.72
C ILE A 493 7.44 38.25 13.16
N GLY A 494 7.28 38.32 11.84
CA GLY A 494 6.77 39.49 11.11
C GLY A 494 5.29 39.79 11.37
N ASN A 495 4.78 40.90 10.83
CA ASN A 495 3.39 41.32 11.03
C ASN A 495 2.39 40.31 10.43
N ASP A 496 2.69 39.71 9.27
CA ASP A 496 1.82 38.73 8.62
C ASP A 496 1.62 37.47 9.49
N LEU A 497 2.72 36.97 10.07
CA LEU A 497 2.69 35.85 11.02
C LEU A 497 1.89 36.18 12.28
N LYS A 498 2.04 37.40 12.82
CA LYS A 498 1.24 37.86 13.96
C LYS A 498 -0.25 37.92 13.62
N SER A 499 -0.60 38.34 12.42
CA SER A 499 -1.99 38.34 11.93
C SER A 499 -2.56 36.92 11.80
N ALA A 500 -1.70 35.90 11.66
CA ALA A 500 -2.05 34.49 11.69
C ALA A 500 -1.94 33.85 13.10
N ASN A 501 -1.92 34.66 14.16
CA ASN A 501 -1.77 34.23 15.56
C ASN A 501 -0.47 33.45 15.87
N VAL A 502 0.61 33.71 15.13
CA VAL A 502 1.94 33.19 15.47
C VAL A 502 2.58 34.09 16.52
N SER A 503 2.98 33.52 17.65
CA SER A 503 3.57 34.27 18.77
C SER A 503 4.89 33.71 19.29
N GLU A 504 5.16 32.42 19.05
CA GLU A 504 6.23 31.67 19.69
C GLU A 504 6.94 30.75 18.70
N TYR A 505 8.02 30.10 19.15
CA TYR A 505 8.79 29.11 18.43
C TYR A 505 8.85 27.79 19.21
N SER A 506 8.80 26.68 18.47
CA SER A 506 9.14 25.34 18.95
C SER A 506 10.53 24.98 18.44
N ILE A 507 11.43 24.62 19.35
CA ILE A 507 12.82 24.29 19.03
C ILE A 507 13.04 22.80 19.30
N LEU A 508 13.51 22.10 18.28
CA LEU A 508 14.02 20.74 18.41
C LEU A 508 15.54 20.75 18.42
N LEU A 509 16.08 19.93 19.29
CA LEU A 509 17.49 19.59 19.37
C LEU A 509 17.61 18.08 19.40
N ASN A 510 18.37 17.51 18.46
CA ASN A 510 18.60 16.07 18.36
C ASN A 510 17.29 15.27 18.34
N ASP A 511 16.37 15.67 17.45
CA ASP A 511 15.03 15.09 17.28
C ASP A 511 14.13 15.15 18.53
N ILE A 512 14.45 16.00 19.52
CA ILE A 512 13.63 16.17 20.73
C ILE A 512 13.29 17.64 20.95
N GLN A 513 12.04 17.94 21.32
CA GLN A 513 11.64 19.29 21.69
C GLN A 513 12.34 19.74 22.97
N VAL A 514 12.98 20.90 22.93
CA VAL A 514 13.60 21.52 24.11
C VAL A 514 12.83 22.74 24.62
N SER A 515 12.05 23.37 23.75
CA SER A 515 11.20 24.51 24.11
C SER A 515 10.02 24.57 23.14
N GLY A 516 8.80 24.78 23.68
CA GLY A 516 7.57 24.96 22.88
C GLY A 516 6.99 26.37 22.93
N ASN A 517 7.57 27.27 23.71
CA ASN A 517 7.08 28.64 23.95
C ASN A 517 8.20 29.68 23.84
N TYR A 518 9.18 29.42 22.97
CA TYR A 518 10.34 30.30 22.87
C TYR A 518 9.96 31.60 22.15
N THR A 519 10.42 32.76 22.62
CA THR A 519 10.02 34.07 22.08
C THR A 519 11.17 34.85 21.44
N GLN A 520 12.42 34.43 21.71
CA GLN A 520 13.60 35.11 21.17
C GLN A 520 13.94 34.56 19.78
N THR A 521 14.70 35.34 19.01
CA THR A 521 15.14 34.97 17.65
C THR A 521 16.55 34.39 17.62
N TYR A 522 17.07 34.02 18.79
CA TYR A 522 18.39 33.46 18.95
C TYR A 522 18.43 32.53 20.15
N ILE A 523 19.35 31.56 20.11
CA ILE A 523 19.67 30.73 21.26
C ILE A 523 21.18 30.63 21.43
N ASN A 524 21.62 30.74 22.69
CA ASN A 524 23.00 30.45 23.02
C ASN A 524 23.14 28.94 23.22
N ILE A 525 23.96 28.32 22.38
CA ILE A 525 24.17 26.88 22.39
C ILE A 525 24.88 26.45 23.67
N SER A 526 25.71 27.32 24.26
CA SER A 526 26.37 27.03 25.54
C SER A 526 25.40 26.97 26.72
N SER A 527 24.16 27.46 26.59
CA SER A 527 23.13 27.27 27.61
C SER A 527 22.29 26.02 27.40
N LEU A 528 22.51 25.25 26.34
CA LEU A 528 21.86 23.97 26.10
C LEU A 528 22.70 22.84 26.70
N ASP A 529 22.04 21.84 27.28
CA ASP A 529 22.69 20.62 27.78
C ASP A 529 23.01 19.70 26.59
N ILE A 530 24.10 20.00 25.88
CA ILE A 530 24.53 19.25 24.71
C ILE A 530 25.99 18.79 24.76
N ASP A 531 26.23 17.61 24.21
CA ASP A 531 27.57 17.11 23.97
C ASP A 531 28.15 17.73 22.70
N LEU A 532 29.05 18.71 22.88
CA LEU A 532 29.72 19.42 21.79
C LEU A 532 30.71 18.56 21.00
N HIS A 533 31.06 17.36 21.48
CA HIS A 533 31.94 16.40 20.80
C HIS A 533 31.18 15.46 19.85
N LYS A 534 29.87 15.60 19.77
CA LYS A 534 29.00 14.90 18.83
C LYS A 534 28.40 15.88 17.82
N ASP A 535 27.88 15.33 16.74
CA ASP A 535 27.06 16.10 15.83
C ASP A 535 25.75 16.45 16.56
N ASN A 536 25.23 17.66 16.36
CA ASN A 536 23.99 18.12 16.97
C ASN A 536 23.07 18.69 15.90
N TYR A 537 21.80 18.33 15.92
CA TYR A 537 20.82 18.68 14.89
C TYR A 537 19.78 19.63 15.48
N PHE A 538 19.56 20.77 14.84
CA PHE A 538 18.60 21.78 15.28
C PHE A 538 17.52 21.95 14.21
N ARG A 539 16.27 22.00 14.65
CA ARG A 539 15.12 22.34 13.82
C ARG A 539 14.24 23.31 14.59
N ILE A 540 13.51 24.14 13.87
CA ILE A 540 12.64 25.15 14.48
C ILE A 540 11.34 25.25 13.70
N ALA A 541 10.24 25.45 14.41
CA ALA A 541 8.93 25.75 13.87
C ALA A 541 8.38 27.02 14.52
N TYR A 542 7.51 27.72 13.80
CA TYR A 542 6.62 28.71 14.42
C TYR A 542 5.50 28.01 15.19
N MET A 543 4.98 28.67 16.23
CA MET A 543 3.84 28.20 17.00
C MET A 543 2.64 29.10 16.77
N ALA A 544 1.53 28.51 16.31
CA ALA A 544 0.25 29.18 16.11
C ALA A 544 -0.83 28.51 16.96
N ASN A 545 -1.55 29.28 17.78
CA ASN A 545 -2.62 28.78 18.66
C ASN A 545 -2.21 27.57 19.54
N GLY A 546 -0.94 27.48 19.94
CA GLY A 546 -0.42 26.39 20.78
C GLY A 546 -0.05 25.10 20.04
N SER A 547 -0.06 25.09 18.70
CA SER A 547 0.43 23.98 17.87
C SER A 547 1.57 24.46 16.97
N SER A 548 2.53 23.58 16.70
CA SER A 548 3.62 23.87 15.77
C SER A 548 3.11 23.91 14.33
N LEU A 549 3.64 24.84 13.55
CA LEU A 549 3.66 24.77 12.09
C LEU A 549 4.75 23.78 11.63
N ASP A 550 5.09 23.76 10.35
CA ASP A 550 6.13 22.87 9.84
C ASP A 550 7.50 23.21 10.42
N PHE A 551 8.29 22.17 10.69
CA PHE A 551 9.65 22.30 11.18
C PHE A 551 10.64 22.50 10.05
N SER A 552 11.62 23.36 10.27
CA SER A 552 12.72 23.58 9.33
C SER A 552 13.53 22.31 9.03
N ASN A 553 14.21 22.36 7.89
CA ASN A 553 15.27 21.41 7.57
C ASN A 553 16.36 21.47 8.67
N PRO A 554 16.93 20.32 9.05
CA PRO A 554 17.88 20.27 10.15
C PRO A 554 19.16 21.00 9.81
N ILE A 555 19.54 21.94 10.68
CA ILE A 555 20.90 22.47 10.70
C ILE A 555 21.74 21.65 11.68
N THR A 556 22.87 21.17 11.19
CA THR A 556 23.82 20.29 11.85
C THR A 556 25.04 21.10 12.29
N ARG A 557 25.29 21.09 13.60
CA ARG A 557 26.60 21.42 14.16
C ARG A 557 27.42 20.14 14.21
N TRP A 558 28.46 20.06 13.39
CA TRP A 558 29.38 18.94 13.39
C TRP A 558 30.23 18.92 14.67
N LYS A 559 30.71 17.74 15.06
CA LYS A 559 31.63 17.54 16.18
C LYS A 559 32.90 18.40 16.15
N ASN A 560 33.31 18.88 14.98
CA ASN A 560 34.45 19.78 14.81
C ASN A 560 34.10 21.27 15.06
N GLY A 561 32.85 21.57 15.45
CA GLY A 561 32.35 22.92 15.69
C GLY A 561 31.91 23.67 14.45
N THR A 562 32.02 23.08 13.25
CA THR A 562 31.51 23.67 12.01
C THR A 562 30.04 23.35 11.82
N TRP A 563 29.40 24.02 10.86
CA TRP A 563 27.96 23.93 10.61
C TRP A 563 27.68 23.68 9.13
N ASN A 564 26.61 22.97 8.82
CA ASN A 564 26.11 22.85 7.44
C ASN A 564 25.06 23.93 7.13
N TRP A 565 25.51 25.15 6.83
CA TRP A 565 24.65 26.20 6.25
C TRP A 565 24.35 25.89 4.78
N VAL A 566 23.68 24.77 4.52
CA VAL A 566 23.00 24.57 3.24
C VAL A 566 21.72 25.40 3.33
N GLU A 567 21.40 26.18 2.29
CA GLU A 567 20.24 27.09 2.23
C GLU A 567 19.03 26.48 2.97
N ALA A 568 18.77 26.98 4.18
CA ALA A 568 17.65 26.56 5.02
C ALA A 568 16.33 27.19 4.54
N GLY A 569 16.22 27.40 3.22
CA GLY A 569 14.98 27.65 2.53
C GLY A 569 14.42 26.32 2.03
N PHE A 570 13.10 26.25 1.92
CA PHE A 570 12.38 25.13 1.31
C PHE A 570 13.20 24.38 0.25
N SER A 571 13.43 23.09 0.42
CA SER A 571 13.57 22.24 -0.76
C SER A 571 12.18 22.20 -1.38
N SER A 572 11.89 23.15 -2.26
CA SER A 572 10.87 22.91 -3.27
C SER A 572 11.40 21.76 -4.12
N ASP A 573 11.07 20.54 -3.73
CA ASP A 573 10.69 19.57 -4.73
C ASP A 573 9.45 20.18 -5.38
N ASN A 574 9.70 21.05 -6.37
CA ASN A 574 8.72 21.62 -7.27
C ASN A 574 8.12 20.48 -8.12
N GLY A 575 7.37 19.60 -7.48
CA GLY A 575 6.20 19.02 -8.07
C GLY A 575 5.14 20.11 -8.00
N THR A 576 5.07 20.94 -9.04
CA THR A 576 3.99 21.90 -9.25
C THR A 576 2.65 21.21 -8.97
N ILE A 577 2.01 21.57 -7.85
CA ILE A 577 0.58 21.38 -7.66
C ILE A 577 -0.06 22.49 -8.50
N SER A 578 -0.27 22.17 -9.77
CA SER A 578 -1.15 22.91 -10.68
C SER A 578 -2.49 22.22 -10.75
#